data_AF-A0A6L3Z842-F1
#
_entry.id   AF-A0A6L3Z842-F1
#
_cell.length_a   1.000
_cell.length_b   1.000
_cell.length_c   1.000
_cell.angle_alpha   90.00
_cell.angle_beta   90.00
_cell.angle_gamma   90.00
#
_symmetry.space_group_name_H-M   'P 1'
#
loop_
_entity.id
_entity.type
_entity.pdbx_description
1 polymer ?
#
loop_
_entity_poly.entity_id
_entity_poly.type
_entity_poly.pdbx_seq_one_letter_code
_entity_poly.pdbx_strand_id
1 'polypeptide(L)'
;MHEKPAILQFGTSRFLLAHVDFFVSEALSKGKAIGTIAVVQTTSNPQSSQRIAALNESNGYPVMIRGLVDSKPSETEHQAKGVTAAYSAHHDWAAILDLGASVDVILSNTGDRGYELDRSDDSSLLANPDALPKSFPAKLLVLLHHRWQHNPDAPLSLFPCELISRNGDRLHSILIDLAHNWKLPDGFVQWLETRCIFANSLVDRIVSEPIEPIGAIAEPYALWAIEKADGLTLPCEHEDIVVTDDLARYEHLKLYLLNLGHTFIAEQWLKGSRPKDEIVLEAMQDETIRNELEAVWREEVLPVFAADGLGEQAEAYVASVRERFLNPFLKHRIADIASNHDEKKRRRFAPVIARASELGLNLAQSRLKAAVG
;
A
#
# COMPACT_ATOMS: atom_id res chain seq x y z
N MET A 1 -10.46 -23.91 19.35
CA MET A 1 -10.07 -24.43 18.03
C MET A 1 -9.48 -23.24 17.29
N HIS A 2 -8.18 -23.25 16.98
CA HIS A 2 -7.67 -22.25 16.05
C HIS A 2 -8.14 -22.67 14.66
N GLU A 3 -9.11 -21.94 14.14
CA GLU A 3 -9.50 -22.03 12.74
C GLU A 3 -8.25 -21.77 11.89
N LYS A 4 -8.06 -22.53 10.81
CA LYS A 4 -6.92 -22.30 9.92
C LYS A 4 -7.03 -20.87 9.35
N PRO A 5 -5.93 -20.13 9.18
CA PRO A 5 -5.95 -18.81 8.56
C PRO A 5 -6.60 -18.88 7.18
N ALA A 6 -7.47 -17.91 6.87
CA ALA A 6 -8.12 -17.76 5.57
C ALA A 6 -7.32 -16.84 4.62
N ILE A 7 -6.32 -16.14 5.18
CA ILE A 7 -5.52 -15.13 4.50
C ILE A 7 -4.04 -15.48 4.66
N LEU A 8 -3.29 -15.53 3.55
CA LEU A 8 -1.83 -15.68 3.54
C LEU A 8 -1.18 -14.37 3.10
N GLN A 9 -0.31 -13.79 3.92
CA GLN A 9 0.31 -12.49 3.66
C GLN A 9 1.81 -12.62 3.45
N PHE A 10 2.33 -12.15 2.31
CA PHE A 10 3.76 -12.01 2.06
C PHE A 10 4.24 -10.61 2.44
N GLY A 11 5.07 -10.53 3.47
CA GLY A 11 5.59 -9.28 4.01
C GLY A 11 5.23 -9.08 5.48
N THR A 12 6.20 -8.58 6.25
CA THR A 12 6.08 -8.33 7.69
C THR A 12 6.22 -6.84 8.01
N SER A 13 5.82 -5.98 7.08
CA SER A 13 6.04 -4.56 7.21
C SER A 13 5.12 -3.97 8.28
N ARG A 14 5.62 -2.94 8.98
CA ARG A 14 4.83 -2.16 9.95
C ARG A 14 3.61 -1.50 9.29
N PHE A 15 3.73 -1.21 8.00
CA PHE A 15 2.62 -0.70 7.21
C PHE A 15 1.44 -1.67 7.22
N LEU A 16 1.65 -2.94 6.88
CA LEU A 16 0.59 -3.95 6.91
C LEU A 16 0.03 -4.13 8.33
N LEU A 17 0.91 -4.19 9.34
CA LEU A 17 0.51 -4.34 10.75
C LEU A 17 -0.48 -3.26 11.21
N ALA A 18 -0.29 -2.01 10.77
CA ALA A 18 -1.15 -0.87 11.09
C ALA A 18 -2.16 -0.53 9.99
N HIS A 19 -2.35 -1.37 8.97
CA HIS A 19 -3.27 -1.12 7.87
C HIS A 19 -4.10 -2.36 7.61
N VAL A 20 -3.72 -3.21 6.64
CA VAL A 20 -4.48 -4.41 6.28
C VAL A 20 -4.70 -5.35 7.46
N ASP A 21 -3.64 -5.68 8.20
CA ASP A 21 -3.72 -6.60 9.35
C ASP A 21 -4.62 -6.03 10.46
N PHE A 22 -4.56 -4.70 10.63
CA PHE A 22 -5.36 -3.98 11.60
C PHE A 22 -6.85 -3.96 11.20
N PHE A 23 -7.18 -3.69 9.94
CA PHE A 23 -8.55 -3.73 9.43
C PHE A 23 -9.18 -5.11 9.59
N VAL A 24 -8.43 -6.16 9.24
CA VAL A 24 -8.87 -7.55 9.44
C VAL A 24 -9.07 -7.82 10.93
N SER A 25 -8.18 -7.36 11.81
CA SER A 25 -8.35 -7.49 13.25
C SER A 25 -9.62 -6.81 13.78
N GLU A 26 -9.90 -5.57 13.36
CA GLU A 26 -11.10 -4.85 13.80
C GLU A 26 -12.37 -5.50 13.27
N ALA A 27 -12.35 -5.94 12.00
CA ALA A 27 -13.46 -6.64 11.37
C ALA A 27 -13.71 -8.03 11.98
N LEU A 28 -12.66 -8.76 12.36
CA LEU A 28 -12.76 -10.06 13.04
C LEU A 28 -13.58 -9.94 14.33
N SER A 29 -13.32 -8.92 15.14
CA SER A 29 -14.07 -8.69 16.38
C SER A 29 -15.57 -8.45 16.18
N LYS A 30 -15.94 -8.04 14.95
CA LYS A 30 -17.31 -7.72 14.52
C LYS A 30 -17.94 -8.85 13.68
N GLY A 31 -17.24 -9.97 13.46
CA GLY A 31 -17.68 -11.06 12.58
C GLY A 31 -17.72 -10.67 11.10
N LYS A 32 -16.89 -9.70 10.68
CA LYS A 32 -16.86 -9.09 9.34
C LYS A 32 -15.60 -9.40 8.52
N ALA A 33 -14.78 -10.35 8.99
CA ALA A 33 -13.60 -10.82 8.26
C ALA A 33 -13.79 -12.29 7.88
N ILE A 34 -13.17 -12.71 6.78
CA ILE A 34 -13.27 -14.11 6.29
C ILE A 34 -12.49 -15.10 7.18
N GLY A 35 -11.57 -14.58 8.00
CA GLY A 35 -10.74 -15.37 8.90
C GLY A 35 -9.48 -14.60 9.31
N THR A 36 -8.55 -15.32 9.92
CA THR A 36 -7.29 -14.75 10.40
C THR A 36 -6.18 -14.81 9.36
N ILE A 37 -5.08 -14.13 9.66
CA ILE A 37 -3.92 -13.95 8.79
C ILE A 37 -2.76 -14.83 9.26
N ALA A 38 -2.14 -15.51 8.30
CA ALA A 38 -0.79 -16.06 8.41
C ALA A 38 0.18 -15.15 7.66
N VAL A 39 1.19 -14.61 8.34
CA VAL A 39 2.22 -13.79 7.68
C VAL A 39 3.44 -14.63 7.29
N VAL A 40 4.09 -14.25 6.20
CA VAL A 40 5.28 -14.90 5.65
C VAL A 40 6.40 -13.87 5.54
N GLN A 41 7.47 -14.12 6.27
CA GLN A 41 8.74 -13.42 6.11
C GLN A 41 9.50 -13.99 4.90
N THR A 42 9.76 -13.14 3.91
CA THR A 42 10.53 -13.49 2.70
C THR A 42 11.97 -13.00 2.71
N THR A 43 12.34 -12.13 3.65
CA THR A 43 13.68 -11.55 3.78
C THR A 43 14.42 -12.11 4.99
N SER A 44 15.73 -12.28 4.92
CA SER A 44 16.57 -12.79 6.02
C SER A 44 17.06 -11.73 7.02
N ASN A 45 16.46 -10.54 7.06
CA ASN A 45 16.95 -9.48 7.94
C ASN A 45 16.59 -9.74 9.42
N PRO A 46 17.47 -9.38 10.39
CA PRO A 46 17.25 -9.68 11.81
C PRO A 46 15.95 -9.11 12.40
N GLN A 47 15.55 -7.90 11.98
CA GLN A 47 14.34 -7.25 12.46
C GLN A 47 13.08 -8.01 12.04
N SER A 48 13.03 -8.51 10.80
CA SER A 48 11.91 -9.34 10.34
C SER A 48 11.82 -10.66 11.10
N SER A 49 12.96 -11.27 11.45
CA SER A 49 12.98 -12.50 12.25
C SER A 49 12.49 -12.26 13.68
N GLN A 50 12.86 -11.13 14.30
CA GLN A 50 12.35 -10.73 15.61
C GLN A 50 10.83 -10.52 15.59
N ARG A 51 10.29 -9.90 14.53
CA ARG A 51 8.83 -9.71 14.37
C ARG A 51 8.08 -11.03 14.25
N ILE A 52 8.57 -11.98 13.45
CA ILE A 52 7.94 -13.31 13.31
C ILE A 52 7.96 -14.06 14.65
N ALA A 53 9.08 -14.05 15.37
CA ALA A 53 9.16 -14.67 16.71
C ALA A 53 8.14 -14.02 17.68
N ALA A 54 8.09 -12.69 17.71
CA ALA A 54 7.14 -11.96 18.55
C ALA A 54 5.68 -12.25 18.19
N LEU A 55 5.33 -12.37 16.89
CA LEU A 55 3.98 -12.75 16.47
C LEU A 55 3.55 -14.12 16.97
N ASN A 56 4.46 -15.10 16.95
CA ASN A 56 4.15 -16.45 17.39
C ASN A 56 4.09 -16.59 18.91
N GLU A 57 4.75 -15.70 19.66
CA GLU A 57 4.77 -15.71 21.13
C GLU A 57 3.67 -14.83 21.75
N SER A 58 3.09 -13.92 20.98
CA SER A 58 2.10 -12.94 21.46
C SER A 58 0.67 -13.31 21.10
N ASN A 59 -0.29 -12.89 21.95
CA ASN A 59 -1.72 -13.01 21.67
C ASN A 59 -2.27 -11.71 21.07
N GLY A 60 -1.61 -11.24 20.01
CA GLY A 60 -1.84 -9.95 19.37
C GLY A 60 -0.70 -8.95 19.56
N TYR A 61 -0.81 -7.80 18.91
CA TYR A 61 0.19 -6.75 18.92
C TYR A 61 -0.45 -5.35 19.03
N PRO A 62 0.25 -4.37 19.62
CA PRO A 62 -0.24 -3.01 19.74
C PRO A 62 -0.23 -2.27 18.39
N VAL A 63 -1.32 -1.55 18.13
CA VAL A 63 -1.42 -0.53 17.08
C VAL A 63 -1.84 0.78 17.75
N MET A 64 -0.97 1.78 17.74
CA MET A 64 -1.26 3.09 18.30
C MET A 64 -1.72 4.03 17.20
N ILE A 65 -2.97 4.45 17.26
CA ILE A 65 -3.52 5.46 16.36
C ILE A 65 -3.35 6.82 17.01
N ARG A 66 -2.46 7.64 16.45
CA ARG A 66 -2.05 8.92 17.05
C ARG A 66 -2.00 10.03 16.00
N GLY A 67 -2.74 11.10 16.24
CA GLY A 67 -2.81 12.21 15.30
C GLY A 67 -3.78 13.31 15.69
N LEU A 68 -4.33 13.96 14.68
CA LEU A 68 -5.45 14.88 14.83
C LEU A 68 -6.73 14.19 14.31
N VAL A 69 -7.83 14.40 15.00
CA VAL A 69 -9.20 14.07 14.57
C VAL A 69 -10.05 15.30 14.86
N ASP A 70 -10.72 15.84 13.86
CA ASP A 70 -11.46 17.10 13.96
C ASP A 70 -10.62 18.24 14.58
N SER A 71 -9.36 18.33 14.14
CA SER A 71 -8.33 19.27 14.57
C SER A 71 -7.96 19.19 16.06
N LYS A 72 -8.31 18.09 16.74
CA LYS A 72 -7.95 17.84 18.14
C LYS A 72 -6.95 16.68 18.22
N PRO A 73 -5.91 16.79 19.07
CA PRO A 73 -5.04 15.65 19.36
C PRO A 73 -5.86 14.45 19.84
N SER A 74 -5.65 13.31 19.19
CA SER A 74 -6.25 12.03 19.56
C SER A 74 -5.15 10.97 19.60
N GLU A 75 -5.26 10.09 20.58
CA GLU A 75 -4.37 8.97 20.78
C GLU A 75 -5.19 7.79 21.30
N THR A 76 -5.12 6.66 20.61
CA THR A 76 -5.83 5.44 21.01
C THR A 76 -4.96 4.23 20.71
N GLU A 77 -4.75 3.39 21.71
CA GLU A 77 -4.06 2.12 21.56
C GLU A 77 -5.07 1.00 21.33
N HIS A 78 -4.82 0.20 20.31
CA HIS A 78 -5.59 -1.00 19.99
C HIS A 78 -4.70 -2.23 20.13
N GLN A 79 -5.30 -3.34 20.55
CA GLN A 79 -4.63 -4.65 20.59
C GLN A 79 -5.14 -5.50 19.43
N ALA A 80 -4.36 -5.52 18.34
CA ALA A 80 -4.70 -6.22 17.11
C ALA A 80 -4.47 -7.73 17.26
N LYS A 81 -5.41 -8.54 16.79
CA LYS A 81 -5.43 -10.02 16.91
C LYS A 81 -5.69 -10.72 15.58
N GLY A 82 -5.58 -9.99 14.46
CA GLY A 82 -5.83 -10.52 13.13
C GLY A 82 -4.77 -11.50 12.64
N VAL A 83 -3.53 -11.37 13.09
CA VAL A 83 -2.43 -12.28 12.77
C VAL A 83 -2.35 -13.37 13.82
N THR A 84 -2.46 -14.63 13.40
CA THR A 84 -2.43 -15.80 14.31
C THR A 84 -1.30 -16.77 14.04
N ALA A 85 -0.58 -16.60 12.94
CA ALA A 85 0.57 -17.42 12.60
C ALA A 85 1.59 -16.60 11.81
N ALA A 86 2.87 -16.90 12.02
CA ALA A 86 3.96 -16.22 11.37
C ALA A 86 5.02 -17.24 10.92
N TYR A 87 5.29 -17.28 9.62
CA TYR A 87 6.17 -18.26 8.98
C TYR A 87 7.41 -17.59 8.40
N SER A 88 8.52 -18.32 8.40
CA SER A 88 9.72 -17.97 7.66
C SER A 88 9.76 -18.74 6.36
N ALA A 89 9.77 -18.05 5.21
CA ALA A 89 9.86 -18.73 3.92
C ALA A 89 11.12 -19.61 3.80
N HIS A 90 12.19 -19.29 4.54
CA HIS A 90 13.43 -20.07 4.55
C HIS A 90 13.32 -21.41 5.29
N HIS A 91 12.40 -21.54 6.25
CA HIS A 91 12.31 -22.71 7.12
C HIS A 91 10.98 -23.47 6.92
N ASP A 92 9.92 -22.76 6.54
CA ASP A 92 8.55 -23.25 6.55
C ASP A 92 7.95 -23.34 5.13
N TRP A 93 8.79 -23.37 4.07
CA TRP A 93 8.31 -23.25 2.69
C TRP A 93 7.25 -24.28 2.32
N ALA A 94 7.47 -25.56 2.64
CA ALA A 94 6.49 -26.61 2.40
C ALA A 94 5.15 -26.36 3.13
N ALA A 95 5.18 -25.88 4.38
CA ALA A 95 3.97 -25.54 5.13
C ALA A 95 3.25 -24.32 4.53
N ILE A 96 4.00 -23.35 4.00
CA ILE A 96 3.45 -22.18 3.29
C ILE A 96 2.78 -22.60 1.99
N LEU A 97 3.35 -23.55 1.23
CA LEU A 97 2.74 -24.12 0.02
C LEU A 97 1.39 -24.77 0.35
N ASP A 98 1.35 -25.62 1.38
CA ASP A 98 0.12 -26.30 1.81
C ASP A 98 -0.94 -25.32 2.32
N LEU A 99 -0.54 -24.30 3.09
CA LEU A 99 -1.46 -23.26 3.53
C LEU A 99 -1.99 -22.45 2.34
N GLY A 100 -1.12 -22.08 1.40
CA GLY A 100 -1.46 -21.39 0.15
C GLY A 100 -2.48 -22.13 -0.72
N ALA A 101 -2.51 -23.46 -0.64
CA ALA A 101 -3.53 -24.29 -1.32
C ALA A 101 -4.93 -24.23 -0.67
N SER A 102 -5.04 -23.68 0.54
CA SER A 102 -6.27 -23.68 1.34
C SER A 102 -6.88 -22.31 1.64
N VAL A 103 -6.11 -21.22 1.53
CA VAL A 103 -6.59 -19.85 1.76
C VAL A 103 -7.48 -19.34 0.62
N ASP A 104 -8.34 -18.37 0.91
CA ASP A 104 -9.16 -17.68 -0.11
C ASP A 104 -8.52 -16.37 -0.58
N VAL A 105 -7.60 -15.82 0.23
CA VAL A 105 -6.93 -14.55 -0.04
C VAL A 105 -5.41 -14.65 0.14
N ILE A 106 -4.67 -14.08 -0.81
CA ILE A 106 -3.23 -13.84 -0.69
C ILE A 106 -2.95 -12.33 -0.74
N LEU A 107 -2.21 -11.81 0.24
CA LEU A 107 -1.78 -10.42 0.31
C LEU A 107 -0.27 -10.31 0.06
N SER A 108 0.19 -9.20 -0.49
CA SER A 108 1.63 -8.90 -0.54
C SER A 108 1.98 -7.44 -0.29
N ASN A 109 3.05 -7.21 0.46
CA ASN A 109 3.80 -5.95 0.40
C ASN A 109 5.28 -6.30 0.57
N THR A 110 5.96 -6.43 -0.56
CA THR A 110 7.36 -6.86 -0.64
C THR A 110 8.34 -5.71 -0.94
N GLY A 111 7.87 -4.47 -0.78
CA GLY A 111 8.64 -3.25 -1.01
C GLY A 111 8.73 -2.83 -2.48
N ASP A 112 9.39 -1.70 -2.73
CA ASP A 112 9.41 -1.04 -4.05
C ASP A 112 10.02 -1.89 -5.18
N ARG A 113 10.92 -2.81 -4.82
CA ARG A 113 11.58 -3.75 -5.74
C ARG A 113 10.96 -5.14 -5.69
N GLY A 114 9.79 -5.28 -5.08
CA GLY A 114 9.12 -6.54 -4.82
C GLY A 114 8.83 -7.38 -6.07
N TYR A 115 8.65 -6.73 -7.22
CA TYR A 115 8.33 -7.39 -8.50
C TYR A 115 9.56 -7.72 -9.35
N GLU A 116 10.76 -7.42 -8.86
CA GLU A 116 11.97 -7.78 -9.58
C GLU A 116 12.21 -9.29 -9.58
N LEU A 117 12.58 -9.80 -10.74
CA LEU A 117 12.91 -11.21 -10.96
C LEU A 117 14.38 -11.49 -10.62
N ASP A 118 14.64 -12.69 -10.11
CA ASP A 118 15.99 -13.21 -9.95
C ASP A 118 16.27 -14.19 -11.10
N ARG A 119 17.38 -13.98 -11.82
CA ARG A 119 17.74 -14.79 -12.99
C ARG A 119 18.10 -16.24 -12.66
N SER A 120 18.35 -16.54 -11.39
CA SER A 120 18.61 -17.91 -10.93
C SER A 120 17.34 -18.68 -10.57
N ASP A 121 16.17 -18.03 -10.56
CA ASP A 121 14.90 -18.74 -10.41
C ASP A 121 14.51 -19.39 -11.75
N ASP A 122 14.28 -20.71 -11.74
CA ASP A 122 13.87 -21.48 -12.91
C ASP A 122 12.85 -22.58 -12.57
N SER A 123 12.36 -23.28 -13.60
CA SER A 123 11.33 -24.31 -13.48
C SER A 123 11.71 -25.50 -12.59
N SER A 124 12.99 -25.71 -12.27
CA SER A 124 13.41 -26.80 -11.37
C SER A 124 12.87 -26.63 -9.95
N LEU A 125 12.54 -25.40 -9.55
CA LEU A 125 11.95 -25.07 -8.25
C LEU A 125 10.57 -25.71 -8.03
N LEU A 126 9.84 -26.05 -9.10
CA LEU A 126 8.52 -26.67 -9.02
C LEU A 126 8.57 -28.16 -8.64
N ALA A 127 9.70 -28.83 -8.90
CA ALA A 127 9.87 -30.24 -8.60
C ALA A 127 10.34 -30.50 -7.16
N ASN A 128 10.77 -29.45 -6.45
CA ASN A 128 11.31 -29.57 -5.10
C ASN A 128 10.59 -28.59 -4.15
N PRO A 129 9.66 -29.08 -3.30
CA PRO A 129 8.93 -28.24 -2.35
C PRO A 129 9.80 -27.64 -1.23
N ASP A 130 11.07 -28.07 -1.10
CA ASP A 130 12.04 -27.49 -0.17
C ASP A 130 12.90 -26.39 -0.82
N ALA A 131 12.85 -26.24 -2.14
CA ALA A 131 13.62 -25.23 -2.85
C ALA A 131 12.90 -23.88 -2.86
N LEU A 132 13.35 -22.96 -2.01
CA LEU A 132 12.78 -21.62 -1.92
C LEU A 132 13.22 -20.74 -3.11
N PRO A 133 12.28 -20.21 -3.92
CA PRO A 133 12.61 -19.22 -4.95
C PRO A 133 13.12 -17.91 -4.34
N LYS A 134 14.00 -17.17 -5.03
CA LYS A 134 14.60 -15.92 -4.52
C LYS A 134 13.71 -14.70 -4.73
N SER A 135 13.14 -14.51 -5.90
CA SER A 135 12.22 -13.41 -6.19
C SER A 135 10.83 -13.68 -5.62
N PHE A 136 10.09 -12.63 -5.27
CA PHE A 136 8.71 -12.79 -4.80
C PHE A 136 7.78 -13.33 -5.90
N PRO A 137 7.81 -12.83 -7.15
CA PRO A 137 7.01 -13.41 -8.22
C PRO A 137 7.26 -14.91 -8.43
N ALA A 138 8.51 -15.38 -8.35
CA ALA A 138 8.81 -16.81 -8.44
C ALA A 138 8.27 -17.62 -7.24
N LYS A 139 8.37 -17.09 -6.00
CA LYS A 139 7.73 -17.71 -4.82
C LYS A 139 6.23 -17.87 -5.04
N LEU A 140 5.58 -16.80 -5.50
CA LEU A 140 4.14 -16.81 -5.74
C LEU A 140 3.77 -17.78 -6.88
N LEU A 141 4.54 -17.82 -7.97
CA LEU A 141 4.29 -18.77 -9.06
C LEU A 141 4.37 -20.23 -8.61
N VAL A 142 5.40 -20.59 -7.83
CA VAL A 142 5.55 -21.95 -7.28
C VAL A 142 4.39 -22.30 -6.36
N LEU A 143 3.98 -21.37 -5.49
CA LEU A 143 2.82 -21.55 -4.62
C LEU A 143 1.52 -21.73 -5.40
N LEU A 144 1.30 -20.90 -6.43
CA LEU A 144 0.10 -20.98 -7.26
C LEU A 144 0.06 -22.27 -8.08
N HIS A 145 1.21 -22.75 -8.57
CA HIS A 145 1.30 -24.04 -9.25
C HIS A 145 0.97 -25.19 -8.29
N HIS A 146 1.50 -25.18 -7.06
CA HIS A 146 1.14 -26.14 -6.02
C HIS A 146 -0.37 -26.11 -5.75
N ARG A 147 -0.96 -24.92 -5.54
CA ARG A 147 -2.40 -24.78 -5.36
C ARG A 147 -3.19 -25.35 -6.54
N TRP A 148 -2.80 -25.04 -7.78
CA TRP A 148 -3.49 -25.56 -8.96
C TRP A 148 -3.52 -27.09 -9.01
N GLN A 149 -2.46 -27.76 -8.57
CA GLN A 149 -2.42 -29.23 -8.51
C GLN A 149 -3.31 -29.84 -7.43
N HIS A 150 -3.59 -29.09 -6.36
CA HIS A 150 -4.28 -29.60 -5.16
C HIS A 150 -5.71 -29.10 -5.00
N ASN A 151 -6.01 -27.87 -5.40
CA ASN A 151 -7.28 -27.20 -5.17
C ASN A 151 -7.57 -26.10 -6.23
N PRO A 152 -7.67 -26.47 -7.53
CA PRO A 152 -7.83 -25.50 -8.62
C PRO A 152 -9.22 -24.85 -8.67
N ASP A 153 -10.23 -25.45 -8.05
CA ASP A 153 -11.61 -24.97 -8.13
C ASP A 153 -12.00 -23.99 -7.02
N ALA A 154 -11.19 -23.89 -5.95
CA ALA A 154 -11.45 -22.97 -4.85
C ALA A 154 -11.14 -21.51 -5.25
N PRO A 155 -11.96 -20.54 -4.81
CA PRO A 155 -11.74 -19.14 -5.12
C PRO A 155 -10.38 -18.65 -4.60
N LEU A 156 -9.77 -17.72 -5.32
CA LEU A 156 -8.54 -17.08 -4.87
C LEU A 156 -8.50 -15.62 -5.33
N SER A 157 -8.41 -14.71 -4.36
CA SER A 157 -8.18 -13.29 -4.61
C SER A 157 -6.79 -12.88 -4.13
N LEU A 158 -6.04 -12.20 -4.99
CA LEU A 158 -4.70 -11.70 -4.72
C LEU A 158 -4.74 -10.19 -4.61
N PHE A 159 -4.18 -9.67 -3.52
CA PHE A 159 -4.18 -8.25 -3.19
C PHE A 159 -2.73 -7.77 -3.01
N PRO A 160 -2.04 -7.47 -4.11
CA PRO A 160 -0.79 -6.73 -4.00
C PRO A 160 -1.05 -5.33 -3.43
N CYS A 161 -0.26 -4.99 -2.42
CA CYS A 161 -0.27 -3.70 -1.74
C CYS A 161 1.06 -2.95 -1.98
N GLU A 162 1.87 -3.38 -2.96
CA GLU A 162 3.04 -2.65 -3.42
C GLU A 162 2.64 -1.28 -4.02
N LEU A 163 3.52 -0.28 -3.86
CA LEU A 163 3.34 1.07 -4.42
C LEU A 163 3.64 1.13 -5.93
N ILE A 164 2.96 0.26 -6.69
CA ILE A 164 3.06 0.10 -8.14
C ILE A 164 1.68 0.41 -8.73
N SER A 165 1.63 1.29 -9.74
CA SER A 165 0.37 1.56 -10.45
C SER A 165 -0.09 0.31 -11.18
N ARG A 166 -1.39 0.02 -11.09
CA ARG A 166 -1.98 -1.24 -11.58
C ARG A 166 -1.23 -2.47 -11.04
N ASN A 167 -0.94 -2.48 -9.74
CA ASN A 167 -0.17 -3.52 -9.06
C ASN A 167 -0.69 -4.94 -9.34
N GLY A 168 -2.00 -5.15 -9.29
CA GLY A 168 -2.67 -6.40 -9.67
C GLY A 168 -2.32 -6.84 -11.09
N ASP A 169 -2.59 -5.99 -12.09
CA ASP A 169 -2.33 -6.30 -13.50
C ASP A 169 -0.84 -6.56 -13.77
N ARG A 170 0.03 -5.77 -13.15
CA ARG A 170 1.48 -5.89 -13.30
C ARG A 170 1.99 -7.21 -12.73
N LEU A 171 1.55 -7.59 -11.53
CA LEU A 171 1.92 -8.87 -10.94
C LEU A 171 1.41 -10.03 -11.78
N HIS A 172 0.15 -9.97 -12.23
CA HIS A 172 -0.44 -10.97 -13.12
C HIS A 172 0.39 -11.15 -14.40
N SER A 173 0.71 -10.05 -15.11
CA SER A 173 1.54 -10.09 -16.32
C SER A 173 2.90 -10.74 -16.07
N ILE A 174 3.55 -10.42 -14.95
CA ILE A 174 4.86 -11.00 -14.60
C ILE A 174 4.75 -12.51 -14.38
N LEU A 175 3.68 -12.97 -13.71
CA LEU A 175 3.46 -14.40 -13.46
C LEU A 175 3.17 -15.16 -14.76
N ILE A 176 2.39 -14.58 -15.68
CA ILE A 176 2.15 -15.16 -17.00
C ILE A 176 3.44 -15.27 -17.81
N ASP A 177 4.25 -14.21 -17.84
CA ASP A 177 5.55 -14.22 -18.51
C ASP A 177 6.49 -15.26 -17.91
N LEU A 178 6.55 -15.37 -16.58
CA LEU A 178 7.33 -16.41 -15.91
C LEU A 178 6.82 -17.81 -16.25
N ALA A 179 5.50 -18.04 -16.22
CA ALA A 179 4.90 -19.34 -16.54
C ALA A 179 5.25 -19.80 -17.96
N HIS A 180 5.20 -18.90 -18.94
CA HIS A 180 5.64 -19.18 -20.31
C HIS A 180 7.15 -19.45 -20.39
N ASN A 181 7.97 -18.62 -19.75
CA ASN A 181 9.42 -18.79 -19.74
C ASN A 181 9.85 -20.12 -19.11
N TRP A 182 9.14 -20.55 -18.07
CA TRP A 182 9.35 -21.82 -17.38
C TRP A 182 8.65 -23.01 -18.07
N LYS A 183 7.96 -22.76 -19.20
CA LYS A 183 7.26 -23.76 -20.02
C LYS A 183 6.26 -24.58 -19.20
N LEU A 184 5.47 -23.90 -18.37
CA LEU A 184 4.45 -24.54 -17.55
C LEU A 184 3.26 -24.99 -18.40
N PRO A 185 2.46 -25.97 -17.95
CA PRO A 185 1.34 -26.49 -18.72
C PRO A 185 0.33 -25.40 -19.09
N ASP A 186 -0.20 -25.44 -20.32
CA ASP A 186 -1.21 -24.47 -20.79
C ASP A 186 -2.44 -24.41 -19.87
N GLY A 187 -2.82 -25.54 -19.27
CA GLY A 187 -3.92 -25.59 -18.30
C GLY A 187 -3.66 -24.80 -17.01
N PHE A 188 -2.39 -24.68 -16.58
CA PHE A 188 -2.01 -23.83 -15.45
C PHE A 188 -2.03 -22.35 -15.84
N VAL A 189 -1.53 -22.01 -17.03
CA VAL A 189 -1.57 -20.62 -17.54
C VAL A 189 -3.02 -20.15 -17.67
N GLN A 190 -3.88 -20.96 -18.29
CA GLN A 190 -5.32 -20.65 -18.39
C GLN A 190 -5.98 -20.51 -17.02
N TRP A 191 -5.58 -21.33 -16.04
CA TRP A 191 -6.07 -21.22 -14.68
C TRP A 191 -5.65 -19.90 -14.01
N LEU A 192 -4.39 -19.48 -14.15
CA LEU A 192 -3.92 -18.18 -13.66
C LEU A 192 -4.72 -17.02 -14.26
N GLU A 193 -5.01 -17.07 -15.57
CA GLU A 193 -5.74 -16.00 -16.27
C GLU A 193 -7.22 -15.91 -15.90
N THR A 194 -7.85 -17.03 -15.54
CA THR A 194 -9.32 -17.11 -15.47
C THR A 194 -9.87 -17.43 -14.08
N ARG A 195 -9.05 -17.96 -13.17
CA ARG A 195 -9.49 -18.37 -11.82
C ARG A 195 -8.87 -17.54 -10.70
N CYS A 196 -7.69 -16.97 -10.90
CA CYS A 196 -7.06 -16.08 -9.94
C CYS A 196 -7.50 -14.62 -10.17
N ILE A 197 -8.06 -13.98 -9.15
CA ILE A 197 -8.49 -12.58 -9.25
C ILE A 197 -7.39 -11.69 -8.67
N PHE A 198 -6.71 -10.91 -9.52
CA PHE A 198 -5.68 -9.96 -9.10
C PHE A 198 -6.28 -8.57 -8.91
N ALA A 199 -6.45 -8.15 -7.67
CA ALA A 199 -7.01 -6.84 -7.36
C ALA A 199 -5.98 -5.73 -7.57
N ASN A 200 -6.34 -4.72 -8.37
CA ASN A 200 -5.64 -3.44 -8.29
C ASN A 200 -6.13 -2.68 -7.08
N SER A 201 -5.21 -2.13 -6.29
CA SER A 201 -5.58 -1.38 -5.10
C SER A 201 -4.61 -0.25 -4.78
N LEU A 202 -5.15 0.78 -4.12
CA LEU A 202 -4.41 1.87 -3.51
C LEU A 202 -4.53 1.77 -2.00
N VAL A 203 -3.39 1.63 -1.35
CA VAL A 203 -3.26 1.71 0.11
C VAL A 203 -2.67 3.07 0.51
N ASP A 204 -3.24 3.70 1.54
CA ASP A 204 -2.75 4.98 2.07
C ASP A 204 -2.94 5.07 3.59
N ARG A 205 -1.82 5.14 4.31
CA ARG A 205 -1.75 5.47 5.73
C ARG A 205 -0.30 5.82 6.05
N ILE A 206 -0.09 6.91 6.78
CA ILE A 206 1.23 7.20 7.33
C ILE A 206 1.45 6.34 8.59
N VAL A 207 2.57 5.61 8.59
CA VAL A 207 3.05 4.82 9.74
C VAL A 207 4.41 5.36 10.14
N SER A 208 4.50 5.92 11.35
CA SER A 208 5.64 6.74 11.79
C SER A 208 6.73 5.90 12.46
N GLU A 209 6.37 5.22 13.54
CA GLU A 209 7.33 4.59 14.47
C GLU A 209 6.97 3.13 14.74
N PRO A 210 7.96 2.26 14.96
CA PRO A 210 7.70 0.90 15.43
C PRO A 210 7.27 0.92 16.90
N ILE A 211 6.46 -0.06 17.30
CA ILE A 211 6.38 -0.49 18.70
C ILE A 211 7.15 -1.81 18.76
N GLU A 212 8.20 -1.86 19.57
CA GLU A 212 9.06 -3.05 19.68
C GLU A 212 8.47 -4.05 20.70
N PRO A 213 8.57 -5.37 20.46
CA PRO A 213 9.21 -6.02 19.31
C PRO A 213 8.26 -6.14 18.10
N ILE A 214 6.98 -5.87 18.28
CA ILE A 214 5.98 -5.84 17.22
C ILE A 214 4.87 -4.84 17.51
N GLY A 215 4.50 -4.11 16.46
CA GLY A 215 3.45 -3.11 16.48
C GLY A 215 3.87 -1.88 15.71
N ALA A 216 2.98 -0.90 15.68
CA ALA A 216 3.20 0.30 14.90
C ALA A 216 2.38 1.47 15.44
N ILE A 217 2.93 2.67 15.27
CA ILE A 217 2.24 3.93 15.47
C ILE A 217 1.84 4.46 14.09
N ALA A 218 0.56 4.76 13.90
CA ALA A 218 0.02 5.25 12.64
C ALA A 218 -0.90 6.45 12.83
N GLU A 219 -1.07 7.25 11.78
CA GLU A 219 -2.02 8.35 11.78
C GLU A 219 -3.49 7.84 11.78
N PRO A 220 -4.46 8.66 12.20
CA PRO A 220 -5.89 8.31 12.14
C PRO A 220 -6.39 8.02 10.72
N TYR A 221 -5.98 8.84 9.75
CA TYR A 221 -6.39 8.64 8.35
C TYR A 221 -5.87 7.30 7.81
N ALA A 222 -6.77 6.50 7.23
CA ALA A 222 -6.42 5.32 6.48
C ALA A 222 -7.35 5.16 5.27
N LEU A 223 -6.85 4.53 4.21
CA LEU A 223 -7.64 4.18 3.03
C LEU A 223 -7.09 2.90 2.40
N TRP A 224 -8.00 2.01 2.01
CA TRP A 224 -7.75 0.94 1.06
C TRP A 224 -8.81 0.99 -0.04
N ALA A 225 -8.49 1.66 -1.13
CA ALA A 225 -9.34 1.67 -2.32
C ALA A 225 -9.00 0.45 -3.19
N ILE A 226 -10.00 -0.34 -3.54
CA ILE A 226 -9.88 -1.60 -4.26
C ILE A 226 -10.73 -1.50 -5.52
N GLU A 227 -10.12 -1.77 -6.67
CA GLU A 227 -10.87 -1.86 -7.92
C GLU A 227 -11.82 -3.06 -7.86
N LYS A 228 -13.09 -2.83 -8.18
CA LYS A 228 -14.10 -3.87 -8.21
C LYS A 228 -13.77 -4.89 -9.31
N ALA A 229 -13.85 -6.18 -8.96
CA ALA A 229 -13.70 -7.27 -9.90
C ALA A 229 -14.73 -8.37 -9.59
N ASP A 230 -15.22 -9.05 -10.62
CA ASP A 230 -16.13 -10.18 -10.45
C ASP A 230 -15.39 -11.36 -9.79
N GLY A 231 -16.05 -12.01 -8.83
CA GLY A 231 -15.46 -13.12 -8.07
C GLY A 231 -14.43 -12.70 -7.02
N LEU A 232 -14.25 -11.40 -6.78
CA LEU A 232 -13.35 -10.88 -5.75
C LEU A 232 -13.86 -11.22 -4.34
N THR A 233 -13.07 -11.96 -3.58
CA THR A 233 -13.27 -12.21 -2.15
C THR A 233 -12.48 -11.17 -1.35
N LEU A 234 -13.18 -10.26 -0.68
CA LEU A 234 -12.54 -9.30 0.21
C LEU A 234 -12.05 -9.99 1.49
N PRO A 235 -10.90 -9.60 2.06
CA PRO A 235 -10.43 -10.16 3.33
C PRO A 235 -11.33 -9.75 4.51
N CYS A 236 -11.95 -8.57 4.44
CA CYS A 236 -12.90 -8.09 5.43
C CYS A 236 -13.74 -6.90 4.94
N GLU A 237 -14.82 -6.60 5.66
CA GLU A 237 -15.51 -5.31 5.59
C GLU A 237 -14.98 -4.34 6.66
N HIS A 238 -14.50 -3.17 6.23
CA HIS A 238 -14.00 -2.11 7.10
C HIS A 238 -14.42 -0.74 6.57
N GLU A 239 -14.58 0.26 7.44
CA GLU A 239 -15.02 1.61 7.02
C GLU A 239 -13.99 2.34 6.14
N ASP A 240 -12.71 2.02 6.32
CA ASP A 240 -11.61 2.55 5.50
C ASP A 240 -11.35 1.74 4.21
N ILE A 241 -12.12 0.67 3.95
CA ILE A 241 -12.05 -0.08 2.69
C ILE A 241 -13.13 0.45 1.75
N VAL A 242 -12.71 0.84 0.54
CA VAL A 242 -13.59 1.33 -0.50
C VAL A 242 -13.46 0.45 -1.75
N VAL A 243 -14.51 -0.27 -2.10
CA VAL A 243 -14.59 -0.96 -3.40
C VAL A 243 -15.17 0.01 -4.43
N THR A 244 -14.46 0.21 -5.54
CA THR A 244 -14.77 1.25 -6.53
C THR A 244 -14.63 0.74 -7.96
N ASP A 245 -15.46 1.27 -8.86
CA ASP A 245 -15.31 1.07 -10.32
C ASP A 245 -14.31 2.07 -10.93
N ASP A 246 -13.87 3.07 -10.16
CA ASP A 246 -12.90 4.08 -10.57
C ASP A 246 -11.80 4.21 -9.49
N LEU A 247 -10.77 3.37 -9.60
CA LEU A 247 -9.60 3.42 -8.72
C LEU A 247 -8.71 4.63 -9.03
N ALA A 248 -8.60 4.99 -10.30
CA ALA A 248 -7.77 6.10 -10.79
C ALA A 248 -8.16 7.43 -10.10
N ARG A 249 -9.45 7.64 -9.81
CA ARG A 249 -9.91 8.78 -9.00
C ARG A 249 -9.19 8.92 -7.66
N TYR A 250 -9.07 7.83 -6.90
CA TYR A 250 -8.40 7.85 -5.59
C TYR A 250 -6.90 8.06 -5.73
N GLU A 251 -6.29 7.43 -6.75
CA GLU A 251 -4.88 7.63 -7.08
C GLU A 251 -4.59 9.09 -7.44
N HIS A 252 -5.46 9.73 -8.23
CA HIS A 252 -5.35 11.14 -8.63
C HIS A 252 -5.52 12.09 -7.45
N LEU A 253 -6.50 11.87 -6.56
CA LEU A 253 -6.66 12.67 -5.34
C LEU A 253 -5.38 12.62 -4.49
N LYS A 254 -4.86 11.42 -4.22
CA LYS A 254 -3.60 11.25 -3.48
C LYS A 254 -2.41 11.87 -4.21
N LEU A 255 -2.29 11.66 -5.52
CA LEU A 255 -1.14 12.11 -6.30
C LEU A 255 -1.08 13.64 -6.44
N TYR A 256 -2.22 14.27 -6.70
CA TYR A 256 -2.29 15.69 -7.05
C TYR A 256 -2.72 16.61 -5.90
N LEU A 257 -3.08 16.06 -4.73
CA LEU A 257 -3.37 16.88 -3.54
C LEU A 257 -2.33 16.62 -2.45
N LEU A 258 -2.24 15.39 -1.94
CA LEU A 258 -1.28 15.00 -0.88
C LEU A 258 0.16 15.06 -1.39
N ASN A 259 0.46 14.27 -2.43
CA ASN A 259 1.81 14.14 -2.95
C ASN A 259 2.31 15.43 -3.62
N LEU A 260 1.44 16.14 -4.34
CA LEU A 260 1.70 17.48 -4.87
C LEU A 260 2.01 18.45 -3.72
N GLY A 261 1.20 18.48 -2.66
CA GLY A 261 1.42 19.37 -1.51
C GLY A 261 2.77 19.14 -0.83
N HIS A 262 3.14 17.87 -0.60
CA HIS A 262 4.48 17.51 -0.12
C HIS A 262 5.59 18.01 -1.05
N THR A 263 5.45 17.81 -2.36
CA THR A 263 6.44 18.30 -3.33
C THR A 263 6.49 19.82 -3.37
N PHE A 264 5.38 20.52 -3.18
CA PHE A 264 5.38 21.97 -3.13
C PHE A 264 6.11 22.50 -1.88
N ILE A 265 5.86 21.91 -0.70
CA ILE A 265 6.60 22.23 0.52
C ILE A 265 8.10 22.00 0.33
N ALA A 266 8.50 20.88 -0.29
CA ALA A 266 9.90 20.59 -0.57
C ALA A 266 10.55 21.59 -1.56
N GLU A 267 9.79 22.08 -2.55
CA GLU A 267 10.27 23.12 -3.47
C GLU A 267 10.55 24.44 -2.73
N GLN A 268 9.63 24.87 -1.87
CA GLN A 268 9.82 26.10 -1.08
C GLN A 268 10.97 25.95 -0.08
N TRP A 269 11.11 24.76 0.53
CA TRP A 269 12.23 24.43 1.41
C TRP A 269 13.59 24.52 0.72
N LEU A 270 13.71 23.96 -0.49
CA LEU A 270 14.93 24.03 -1.31
C LEU A 270 15.27 25.47 -1.73
N LYS A 271 14.28 26.25 -2.17
CA LYS A 271 14.47 27.65 -2.58
C LYS A 271 14.81 28.58 -1.41
N GLY A 272 14.22 28.32 -0.25
CA GLY A 272 14.33 29.17 0.93
C GLY A 272 15.59 28.98 1.77
N SER A 273 16.49 28.04 1.42
CA SER A 273 17.67 27.68 2.23
C SER A 273 17.32 27.37 3.71
N ARG A 274 16.23 26.64 3.92
CA ARG A 274 15.66 26.34 5.24
C ARG A 274 16.43 25.23 5.99
N PRO A 275 16.22 25.03 7.30
CA PRO A 275 16.95 24.04 8.11
C PRO A 275 16.85 22.61 7.57
N LYS A 276 17.94 21.83 7.68
CA LYS A 276 18.03 20.46 7.13
C LYS A 276 17.16 19.44 7.85
N ASP A 277 16.86 19.70 9.10
CA ASP A 277 16.05 18.88 9.99
C ASP A 277 14.57 19.28 9.98
N GLU A 278 14.19 20.30 9.21
CA GLU A 278 12.82 20.80 9.17
C GLU A 278 11.83 19.71 8.73
N ILE A 279 10.72 19.63 9.47
CA ILE A 279 9.62 18.71 9.19
C ILE A 279 8.42 19.42 8.57
N VAL A 280 7.55 18.66 7.92
CA VAL A 280 6.32 19.17 7.28
C VAL A 280 5.46 20.00 8.25
N LEU A 281 5.35 19.59 9.51
CA LEU A 281 4.61 20.33 10.55
C LEU A 281 5.13 21.76 10.70
N GLU A 282 6.45 21.93 10.80
CA GLU A 282 7.09 23.23 11.01
C GLU A 282 6.89 24.13 9.78
N ALA A 283 7.03 23.57 8.58
CA ALA A 283 6.71 24.28 7.34
C ALA A 283 5.23 24.67 7.24
N MET A 284 4.31 23.84 7.75
CA MET A 284 2.88 24.19 7.80
C MET A 284 2.52 25.19 8.91
N GLN A 285 3.37 25.34 9.92
CA GLN A 285 3.23 26.38 10.95
C GLN A 285 3.78 27.73 10.48
N ASP A 286 4.64 27.75 9.46
CA ASP A 286 5.04 28.97 8.77
C ASP A 286 3.89 29.49 7.89
N GLU A 287 3.34 30.64 8.26
CA GLU A 287 2.20 31.25 7.55
C GLU A 287 2.52 31.52 6.07
N THR A 288 3.76 31.82 5.71
CA THR A 288 4.15 32.09 4.32
C THR A 288 4.00 30.83 3.48
N ILE A 289 4.62 29.73 3.92
CA ILE A 289 4.59 28.45 3.20
C ILE A 289 3.17 27.90 3.16
N ARG A 290 2.45 27.96 4.29
CA ARG A 290 1.05 27.51 4.36
C ARG A 290 0.16 28.30 3.40
N ASN A 291 0.23 29.63 3.41
CA ASN A 291 -0.59 30.46 2.52
C ASN A 291 -0.28 30.21 1.05
N GLU A 292 0.98 29.97 0.70
CA GLU A 292 1.37 29.61 -0.67
C GLU A 292 0.81 28.24 -1.08
N LEU A 293 0.87 27.22 -0.22
CA LEU A 293 0.32 25.90 -0.50
C LEU A 293 -1.21 25.95 -0.63
N GLU A 294 -1.90 26.65 0.26
CA GLU A 294 -3.35 26.86 0.19
C GLU A 294 -3.74 27.58 -1.11
N ALA A 295 -2.93 28.55 -1.55
CA ALA A 295 -3.13 29.22 -2.83
C ALA A 295 -2.90 28.28 -4.02
N VAL A 296 -1.89 27.40 -3.99
CA VAL A 296 -1.70 26.35 -5.01
C VAL A 296 -2.94 25.46 -5.10
N TRP A 297 -3.42 24.92 -3.99
CA TRP A 297 -4.62 24.09 -4.00
C TRP A 297 -5.84 24.84 -4.53
N ARG A 298 -6.14 26.02 -3.98
CA ARG A 298 -7.32 26.81 -4.33
C ARG A 298 -7.31 27.32 -5.77
N GLU A 299 -6.17 27.83 -6.24
CA GLU A 299 -6.08 28.59 -7.50
C GLU A 299 -5.60 27.74 -8.68
N GLU A 300 -4.82 26.67 -8.43
CA GLU A 300 -4.11 25.95 -9.49
C GLU A 300 -4.51 24.48 -9.62
N VAL A 301 -5.09 23.87 -8.58
CA VAL A 301 -5.38 22.43 -8.53
C VAL A 301 -6.88 22.13 -8.41
N LEU A 302 -7.57 22.66 -7.39
CA LEU A 302 -8.99 22.39 -7.14
C LEU A 302 -9.91 22.74 -8.33
N PRO A 303 -9.70 23.85 -9.08
CA PRO A 303 -10.50 24.13 -10.27
C PRO A 303 -10.40 23.05 -11.36
N VAL A 304 -9.27 22.33 -11.44
CA VAL A 304 -9.08 21.21 -12.37
C VAL A 304 -9.94 20.02 -11.94
N PHE A 305 -9.93 19.67 -10.65
CA PHE A 305 -10.79 18.62 -10.10
C PHE A 305 -12.28 18.97 -10.22
N ALA A 306 -12.66 20.24 -9.99
CA ALA A 306 -14.03 20.70 -10.14
C ALA A 306 -14.54 20.52 -11.58
N ALA A 307 -13.71 20.86 -12.57
CA ALA A 307 -14.03 20.67 -13.98
C ALA A 307 -14.16 19.18 -14.38
N ASP A 308 -13.43 18.30 -13.70
CA ASP A 308 -13.55 16.83 -13.84
C ASP A 308 -14.69 16.23 -12.99
N GLY A 309 -15.52 17.05 -12.34
CA GLY A 309 -16.67 16.59 -11.54
C GLY A 309 -16.30 16.04 -10.15
N LEU A 310 -15.07 16.29 -9.69
CA LEU A 310 -14.51 15.79 -8.43
C LEU A 310 -14.30 16.89 -7.38
N GLY A 311 -14.86 18.09 -7.58
CA GLY A 311 -14.59 19.28 -6.75
C GLY A 311 -14.82 19.07 -5.25
N GLU A 312 -16.01 18.62 -4.87
CA GLU A 312 -16.37 18.38 -3.45
C GLU A 312 -15.46 17.33 -2.79
N GLN A 313 -15.14 16.26 -3.52
CA GLN A 313 -14.26 15.19 -3.03
C GLN A 313 -12.82 15.69 -2.87
N ALA A 314 -12.34 16.51 -3.81
CA ALA A 314 -11.03 17.12 -3.74
C ALA A 314 -10.90 18.13 -2.59
N GLU A 315 -11.93 18.94 -2.35
CA GLU A 315 -11.99 19.87 -1.22
C GLU A 315 -11.97 19.13 0.13
N ALA A 316 -12.80 18.10 0.28
CA ALA A 316 -12.79 17.24 1.47
C ALA A 316 -11.42 16.57 1.67
N TYR A 317 -10.81 16.09 0.59
CA TYR A 317 -9.48 15.49 0.65
C TYR A 317 -8.39 16.50 1.02
N VAL A 318 -8.44 17.74 0.51
CA VAL A 318 -7.52 18.82 0.93
C VAL A 318 -7.67 19.13 2.42
N ALA A 319 -8.89 19.14 2.95
CA ALA A 319 -9.11 19.33 4.38
C ALA A 319 -8.45 18.22 5.21
N SER A 320 -8.58 16.96 4.80
CA SER A 320 -7.88 15.83 5.41
C SER A 320 -6.35 15.95 5.29
N VAL A 321 -5.82 16.27 4.10
CA VAL A 321 -4.38 16.46 3.87
C VAL A 321 -3.80 17.55 4.77
N ARG A 322 -4.52 18.67 4.93
CA ARG A 322 -4.12 19.76 5.83
C ARG A 322 -3.98 19.28 7.27
N GLU A 323 -4.96 18.53 7.77
CA GLU A 323 -4.92 17.97 9.12
C GLU A 323 -3.75 16.98 9.30
N ARG A 324 -3.50 16.14 8.29
CA ARG A 324 -2.37 15.20 8.28
C ARG A 324 -1.02 15.91 8.30
N PHE A 325 -0.86 16.99 7.52
CA PHE A 325 0.38 17.77 7.52
C PHE A 325 0.60 18.55 8.83
N LEU A 326 -0.47 18.89 9.53
CA LEU A 326 -0.44 19.55 10.85
C LEU A 326 -0.38 18.57 12.02
N ASN A 327 -0.26 17.26 11.76
CA ASN A 327 -0.20 16.25 12.81
C ASN A 327 1.10 16.41 13.64
N PRO A 328 1.01 16.78 14.94
CA PRO A 328 2.18 17.05 15.77
C PRO A 328 3.00 15.80 16.12
N PHE A 329 2.47 14.61 15.84
CA PHE A 329 3.10 13.32 16.14
C PHE A 329 3.88 12.74 14.96
N LEU A 330 3.88 13.41 13.81
CA LEU A 330 4.62 12.98 12.62
C LEU A 330 5.87 13.83 12.40
N LYS A 331 7.04 13.17 12.41
CA LYS A 331 8.33 13.81 12.13
C LYS A 331 8.73 13.62 10.66
N HIS A 332 7.89 14.09 9.75
CA HIS A 332 8.11 13.97 8.31
C HIS A 332 9.16 14.97 7.84
N ARG A 333 10.43 14.55 7.79
CA ARG A 333 11.53 15.42 7.34
C ARG A 333 11.34 15.80 5.88
N ILE A 334 11.41 17.09 5.59
CA ILE A 334 11.27 17.61 4.22
C ILE A 334 12.43 17.11 3.34
N ALA A 335 13.61 16.89 3.91
CA ALA A 335 14.75 16.29 3.21
C ALA A 335 14.45 14.90 2.62
N ASP A 336 13.70 14.05 3.34
CA ASP A 336 13.31 12.72 2.85
C ASP A 336 12.32 12.86 1.67
N ILE A 337 11.42 13.85 1.76
CA ILE A 337 10.45 14.19 0.71
C ILE A 337 11.14 14.79 -0.52
N ALA A 338 12.21 15.55 -0.35
CA ALA A 338 12.97 16.21 -1.42
C ALA A 338 13.84 15.26 -2.26
N SER A 339 14.00 14.00 -1.86
CA SER A 339 14.72 13.01 -2.68
C SER A 339 14.06 12.81 -4.05
N ASN A 340 14.84 12.82 -5.14
CA ASN A 340 14.35 12.76 -6.53
C ASN A 340 13.32 13.86 -6.87
N HIS A 341 13.55 15.08 -6.39
CA HIS A 341 12.60 16.19 -6.46
C HIS A 341 12.14 16.53 -7.88
N ASP A 342 13.05 16.66 -8.85
CA ASP A 342 12.70 17.08 -10.22
C ASP A 342 11.81 16.06 -10.94
N GLU A 343 11.99 14.77 -10.65
CA GLU A 343 11.09 13.71 -11.13
C GLU A 343 9.72 13.83 -10.47
N LYS A 344 9.67 14.07 -9.15
CA LYS A 344 8.43 14.30 -8.41
C LYS A 344 7.66 15.49 -8.95
N LYS A 345 8.33 16.63 -9.24
CA LYS A 345 7.71 17.80 -9.87
C LYS A 345 7.10 17.48 -11.23
N ARG A 346 7.86 16.81 -12.11
CA ARG A 346 7.35 16.38 -13.42
C ARG A 346 6.14 15.45 -13.32
N ARG A 347 6.12 14.54 -12.35
CA ARG A 347 5.02 13.59 -12.17
C ARG A 347 3.80 14.18 -11.46
N ARG A 348 3.98 15.19 -10.60
CA ARG A 348 2.93 15.70 -9.70
C ARG A 348 2.39 17.07 -10.12
N PHE A 349 3.19 17.91 -10.78
CA PHE A 349 2.78 19.27 -11.17
C PHE A 349 2.40 19.33 -12.65
N ALA A 350 3.25 18.81 -13.54
CA ALA A 350 3.04 18.92 -14.98
C ALA A 350 1.70 18.34 -15.46
N PRO A 351 1.20 17.20 -14.94
CA PRO A 351 -0.09 16.66 -15.37
C PRO A 351 -1.27 17.56 -14.99
N VAL A 352 -1.22 18.24 -13.84
CA VAL A 352 -2.26 19.19 -13.43
C VAL A 352 -2.28 20.42 -14.35
N ILE A 353 -1.10 20.87 -14.79
CA ILE A 353 -0.97 21.96 -15.76
C ILE A 353 -1.51 21.55 -17.13
N ALA A 354 -1.13 20.36 -17.60
CA ALA A 354 -1.60 19.82 -18.87
C ALA A 354 -3.12 19.64 -18.86
N ARG A 355 -3.67 19.06 -17.78
CA ARG A 355 -5.11 18.81 -17.65
C ARG A 355 -5.94 20.09 -17.65
N ALA A 356 -5.48 21.14 -16.97
CA ALA A 356 -6.15 22.44 -17.04
C ALA A 356 -6.23 22.99 -18.47
N SER A 357 -5.16 22.80 -19.27
CA SER A 357 -5.11 23.21 -20.67
C SER A 357 -6.04 22.37 -21.56
N GLU A 358 -6.07 21.05 -21.35
CA GLU A 358 -6.97 20.12 -22.04
C GLU A 358 -8.45 20.45 -21.79
N LEU A 359 -8.79 20.84 -20.56
CA LEU A 359 -10.14 21.24 -20.16
C LEU A 359 -10.49 22.68 -20.58
N GLY A 360 -9.56 23.41 -21.20
CA GLY A 360 -9.77 24.79 -21.64
C GLY A 360 -9.90 25.79 -20.48
N LEU A 361 -9.37 25.47 -19.30
CA LEU A 361 -9.41 26.35 -18.14
C LEU A 361 -8.37 27.47 -18.29
N ASN A 362 -8.80 28.73 -18.16
CA ASN A 362 -7.91 29.88 -18.20
C ASN A 362 -7.24 30.13 -16.83
N LEU A 363 -6.47 29.14 -16.34
CA LEU A 363 -5.75 29.22 -15.07
C LEU A 363 -4.30 29.67 -15.30
N ALA A 364 -3.82 30.63 -14.51
CA ALA A 364 -2.44 31.09 -14.59
C ALA A 364 -1.45 29.95 -14.27
N GLN A 365 -1.74 29.19 -13.21
CA GLN A 365 -0.90 28.11 -12.67
C GLN A 365 0.57 28.53 -12.51
N SER A 366 0.79 29.75 -12.03
CA SER A 366 2.12 30.38 -12.03
C SER A 366 3.10 29.67 -11.10
N ARG A 367 2.63 29.16 -9.95
CA ARG A 367 3.50 28.49 -8.96
C ARG A 367 3.91 27.11 -9.47
N LEU A 368 2.97 26.32 -9.99
CA LEU A 368 3.27 25.01 -10.55
C LEU A 368 4.17 25.12 -11.79
N LYS A 369 3.88 26.06 -12.72
CA LYS A 369 4.71 26.30 -13.91
C LYS A 369 6.13 26.73 -13.56
N ALA A 370 6.28 27.67 -12.62
CA ALA A 370 7.60 28.13 -12.18
C ALA A 370 8.44 27.03 -11.51
N ALA A 371 7.80 26.02 -10.91
CA ALA A 371 8.51 24.91 -10.28
C ALA A 371 8.99 23.85 -11.30
N VAL A 372 8.27 23.62 -12.40
CA VAL A 372 8.63 22.62 -13.41
C VAL A 372 9.65 23.11 -14.45
N GLY A 373 9.80 24.43 -14.60
CA GLY A 373 10.72 25.05 -15.57
C GLY A 373 10.01 25.45 -16.84
#